data_AF-A0A920UF20-F1
#
_entry.id   AF-A0A920UF20-F1
#
_cell.length_a   1.000
_cell.length_b   1.000
_cell.length_c   1.000
_cell.angle_alpha   90.00
_cell.angle_beta   90.00
_cell.angle_gamma   90.00
#
_symmetry.space_group_name_H-M   'P 1'
#
loop_
_entity.id
_entity.type
_entity.pdbx_description
1 polymer ?
#
loop_
_entity_poly.entity_id
_entity_poly.type
_entity_poly.pdbx_seq_one_letter_code
_entity_poly.pdbx_strand_id
1 'polypeptide(L)'
;MPGVFQLSIDEVVREAAAAHKAGVPAVILFGIPPKKDERASGAYAKNGIVQRAVRKLKRELPGLLVMTDVCLLRIHEPRSLWPHEKERWPGGH
;
A
#
# COMPACT_ATOMS: atom_id res chain seq x y z
N MET A 1 3.89 12.86 4.30
CA MET A 1 2.50 13.25 4.60
C MET A 1 2.36 13.41 6.10
N PRO A 2 2.25 14.64 6.62
CA PRO A 2 1.93 14.86 8.04
C PRO A 2 0.60 14.16 8.39
N GLY A 3 0.55 13.49 9.54
CA GLY A 3 -0.65 12.76 10.00
C GLY A 3 -0.88 11.37 9.40
N VAL A 4 0.04 10.87 8.56
CA VAL A 4 -0.02 9.50 8.03
C VAL A 4 1.14 8.67 8.55
N PHE A 5 0.80 7.51 9.11
CA PHE A 5 1.70 6.63 9.84
C PHE A 5 1.75 5.24 9.22
N GLN A 6 2.89 4.56 9.38
CA GLN A 6 3.01 3.13 9.08
C GLN A 6 2.62 2.34 10.32
N LEU A 7 1.48 1.66 10.23
CA LEU A 7 0.90 0.94 11.34
C LEU A 7 1.27 -0.54 11.28
N SER A 8 1.51 -1.13 12.44
CA SER A 8 1.54 -2.59 12.58
C SER A 8 0.16 -3.20 12.26
N ILE A 9 0.10 -4.51 12.03
CA ILE A 9 -1.17 -5.20 11.78
C ILE A 9 -2.18 -4.98 12.91
N ASP A 10 -1.70 -4.95 14.16
CA ASP A 10 -2.56 -4.78 15.33
C ASP A 10 -3.15 -3.38 15.39
N GLU A 11 -2.35 -2.37 15.09
CA GLU A 11 -2.80 -0.98 15.03
C GLU A 11 -3.74 -0.75 13.85
N VAL A 12 -3.49 -1.33 12.68
CA VAL A 12 -4.39 -1.25 11.52
C VAL A 12 -5.79 -1.75 11.89
N VAL A 13 -5.88 -2.85 12.64
CA VAL A 13 -7.17 -3.39 13.09
C VAL A 13 -7.87 -2.44 14.04
N ARG A 14 -7.14 -1.84 15.00
CA ARG A 14 -7.70 -0.88 15.94
C ARG A 14 -8.24 0.37 15.23
N GLU A 15 -7.44 0.93 14.33
CA GLU A 15 -7.83 2.12 13.55
C GLU A 15 -9.00 1.81 12.60
N ALA A 16 -8.99 0.64 11.94
CA ALA A 16 -10.10 0.21 11.08
C ALA A 16 -11.39 -0.01 11.88
N ALA A 17 -11.31 -0.52 13.11
CA ALA A 17 -12.47 -0.66 13.98
C ALA A 17 -13.05 0.70 14.40
N ALA A 18 -12.18 1.65 14.73
CA ALA A 18 -12.58 3.03 15.03
C ALA A 18 -13.24 3.70 13.82
N ALA A 19 -12.65 3.56 12.63
CA ALA A 19 -13.18 4.08 11.37
C ALA A 19 -14.54 3.44 11.01
N HIS A 20 -14.67 2.12 11.15
CA HIS A 20 -15.92 1.41 10.90
C HIS A 20 -17.03 1.86 11.86
N LYS A 21 -16.71 2.07 13.14
CA LYS A 21 -17.66 2.64 14.12
C LYS A 21 -18.07 4.07 13.77
N ALA A 22 -17.19 4.83 13.12
CA ALA A 22 -17.49 6.17 12.60
C ALA A 22 -18.27 6.14 11.27
N GLY A 23 -18.63 4.96 10.74
CA GLY A 23 -19.42 4.80 9.52
C GLY A 23 -18.59 4.65 8.24
N VAL A 24 -17.27 4.47 8.33
CA VAL A 24 -16.42 4.22 7.16
C VAL A 24 -16.62 2.78 6.67
N PRO A 25 -17.12 2.57 5.45
CA PRO A 25 -17.49 1.22 4.99
C PRO A 25 -16.30 0.42 4.43
N ALA A 26 -15.19 1.09 4.11
CA ALA A 26 -14.08 0.49 3.39
C ALA A 26 -12.71 1.01 3.81
N VAL A 27 -11.68 0.16 3.69
CA VAL A 27 -10.27 0.53 3.87
C VAL A 27 -9.43 0.02 2.70
N ILE A 28 -8.39 0.77 2.35
CA ILE A 28 -7.35 0.36 1.38
C ILE A 28 -6.03 0.11 2.12
N LEU A 29 -5.43 -1.07 1.90
CA LEU A 29 -4.18 -1.47 2.51
C LEU A 29 -3.01 -1.29 1.55
N PHE A 30 -1.99 -0.57 2.01
CA PHE A 30 -0.70 -0.44 1.35
C PHE A 30 0.34 -1.25 2.13
N GLY A 31 0.82 -2.35 1.55
CA GLY A 31 1.81 -3.21 2.18
C GLY A 31 3.23 -2.75 1.91
N ILE A 32 3.97 -2.42 2.95
CA ILE A 32 5.42 -2.19 2.85
C ILE A 32 6.12 -3.45 3.40
N PRO A 33 6.77 -4.28 2.55
CA PRO A 33 7.48 -5.45 3.04
C PRO A 33 8.72 -5.02 3.84
N PRO A 34 9.06 -5.71 4.94
CA PRO A 34 10.19 -5.36 5.81
C PRO A 34 11.55 -5.58 5.13
N LYS A 35 11.62 -6.42 4.11
CA LYS A 35 12.81 -6.59 3.24
C LYS A 35 12.42 -6.24 1.81
N LYS A 36 13.17 -5.32 1.20
CA LYS A 36 13.16 -5.07 -0.24
C LYS A 36 13.95 -6.19 -0.90
N ASP A 37 13.29 -6.96 -1.76
CA ASP A 37 13.89 -7.93 -2.67
C ASP A 37 13.73 -7.37 -4.09
N GLU A 38 14.82 -7.38 -4.87
CA GLU A 38 14.90 -6.98 -6.28
C GLU A 38 13.80 -7.59 -7.16
N ARG A 39 13.23 -8.73 -6.75
CA ARG A 39 12.18 -9.46 -7.49
C ARG A 39 10.74 -9.15 -7.05
N ALA A 40 10.51 -8.22 -6.12
CA ALA A 40 9.16 -7.90 -5.61
C ALA A 40 8.37 -9.14 -5.09
N SER A 41 9.08 -10.21 -4.70
CA SER A 41 8.49 -11.49 -4.28
C SER A 41 7.59 -11.37 -3.04
N GLY A 42 7.81 -10.31 -2.23
CA GLY A 42 6.99 -9.99 -1.05
C GLY A 42 5.56 -9.55 -1.36
N ALA A 43 5.25 -9.08 -2.57
CA ALA A 43 3.90 -8.66 -2.95
C ALA A 43 2.92 -9.84 -3.09
N TYR A 44 3.42 -11.00 -3.55
CA TYR A 44 2.62 -12.21 -3.82
C TYR A 44 2.83 -13.35 -2.81
N ALA A 45 3.64 -13.16 -1.77
CA ALA A 45 3.87 -14.19 -0.77
C ALA A 45 2.55 -14.57 -0.07
N LYS A 46 2.21 -15.88 -0.01
CA LYS A 46 1.01 -16.40 0.70
C LYS A 46 0.87 -15.90 2.16
N ASN A 47 2.00 -15.51 2.77
CA ASN A 47 2.13 -14.96 4.12
C ASN A 47 2.68 -13.53 4.17
N GLY A 48 2.54 -12.75 3.09
CA GLY A 48 2.93 -11.35 3.08
C GLY A 48 2.16 -10.52 4.12
N ILE A 49 2.70 -9.34 4.43
CA ILE A 49 2.16 -8.45 5.48
C ILE A 49 0.70 -8.06 5.19
N VAL A 50 0.37 -7.82 3.91
CA VAL A 50 -0.97 -7.48 3.45
C VAL A 50 -1.93 -8.65 3.67
N GLN A 51 -1.55 -9.86 3.30
CA GLN A 51 -2.38 -11.05 3.44
C GLN A 51 -2.70 -11.33 4.92
N ARG A 52 -1.73 -11.14 5.81
CA ARG A 52 -1.95 -11.26 7.27
C ARG A 52 -2.89 -10.17 7.78
N ALA A 53 -2.73 -8.92 7.33
CA ALA A 53 -3.60 -7.82 7.71
C ALA A 53 -5.06 -8.05 7.25
N VAL A 54 -5.26 -8.46 5.98
CA VAL A 54 -6.60 -8.77 5.43
C VAL A 54 -7.29 -9.86 6.24
N ARG A 55 -6.60 -10.97 6.53
CA ARG A 55 -7.16 -12.07 7.32
C ARG A 55 -7.60 -11.62 8.71
N LYS A 56 -6.79 -10.78 9.37
CA LYS A 56 -7.13 -10.26 10.69
C LYS A 56 -8.31 -9.29 10.63
N LEU A 57 -8.31 -8.35 9.68
CA LEU A 57 -9.41 -7.40 9.49
C LEU A 57 -10.73 -8.09 9.19
N LYS A 58 -10.74 -9.09 8.30
CA LYS A 58 -11.97 -9.84 7.98
C LYS A 58 -12.49 -10.68 9.13
N ARG A 59 -11.61 -11.14 10.03
CA ARG A 59 -12.01 -11.86 11.24
C ARG A 59 -12.65 -10.92 12.27
N GLU A 60 -12.05 -9.76 12.51
CA GLU A 60 -12.51 -8.82 13.54
C GLU A 60 -13.66 -7.91 13.05
N LEU A 61 -13.69 -7.62 11.74
CA LEU A 61 -14.62 -6.68 11.10
C LEU A 61 -15.17 -7.31 9.80
N PRO A 62 -16.04 -8.34 9.88
CA PRO A 62 -16.53 -9.06 8.70
C PRO A 62 -17.30 -8.17 7.71
N GLY A 63 -17.96 -7.12 8.21
CA GLY A 63 -18.71 -6.14 7.40
C GLY A 63 -17.85 -5.08 6.71
N LEU A 64 -16.56 -4.96 7.05
CA LEU A 64 -15.68 -3.96 6.46
C LEU A 64 -15.22 -4.39 5.06
N LEU A 65 -15.39 -3.53 4.05
CA LEU A 65 -14.80 -3.75 2.74
C LEU A 65 -13.28 -3.52 2.81
N VAL A 66 -12.49 -4.51 2.43
CA VAL A 66 -11.02 -4.42 2.46
C VAL A 66 -10.50 -4.50 1.03
N MET A 67 -9.88 -3.41 0.58
CA MET A 67 -9.17 -3.32 -0.70
C MET A 67 -7.67 -3.40 -0.44
N THR A 68 -6.94 -4.08 -1.32
CA THR A 68 -5.48 -4.19 -1.21
C THR A 68 -4.84 -3.62 -2.46
N ASP A 69 -3.88 -2.73 -2.28
CA ASP A 69 -3.05 -2.28 -3.39
C ASP A 69 -2.14 -3.43 -3.86
N VAL A 70 -2.36 -3.89 -5.09
CA VAL A 70 -1.52 -4.91 -5.74
C VAL A 70 -0.56 -4.20 -6.68
N CYS A 71 0.41 -3.49 -6.09
CA CYS A 71 1.48 -2.88 -6.86
C CYS A 71 2.58 -3.90 -7.18
N LEU A 72 2.70 -4.28 -8.46
CA LEU A 72 3.91 -4.87 -9.04
C LEU A 72 4.97 -3.80 -9.27
N LEU A 73 5.28 -2.99 -8.25
CA LEU A 73 6.37 -2.01 -8.34
C LEU A 73 7.69 -2.76 -8.49
N ARG A 74 8.04 -3.02 -9.76
CA ARG A 74 9.38 -3.39 -10.20
C ARG A 74 10.29 -2.32 -9.62
N ILE A 75 11.20 -2.72 -8.75
CA ILE A 75 12.28 -1.85 -8.29
C ILE A 75 13.13 -1.59 -9.53
N HIS A 76 12.80 -0.56 -10.31
CA HIS A 76 13.82 0.13 -11.06
C HIS A 76 14.53 1.03 -10.05
N GLU A 77 15.85 0.99 -10.10
CA GLU A 77 16.74 1.98 -9.50
C GLU A 77 16.22 3.42 -9.63
N PRO A 78 16.67 4.34 -8.76
CA PRO A 78 16.28 5.74 -8.83
C PRO A 78 16.36 6.24 -10.26
N ARG A 79 15.26 6.87 -10.70
CA ARG A 79 15.08 7.48 -12.01
C ARG A 79 16.08 8.62 -12.17
N SER A 80 17.36 8.32 -12.35
CA SER A 80 18.28 9.24 -13.01
C SER A 80 17.84 9.27 -14.47
N LEU A 81 17.18 10.38 -14.82
CA LEU A 81 17.09 10.87 -16.18
C LEU A 81 16.31 9.95 -17.11
N TRP A 82 15.04 10.26 -17.28
CA TRP A 82 14.37 10.06 -18.56
C TRP A 82 15.14 10.86 -19.63
N PRO A 83 15.90 10.25 -20.55
CA PRO A 83 16.69 11.02 -21.52
C PRO A 83 15.84 11.58 -22.67
N HIS A 84 14.57 11.18 -22.78
CA HIS A 84 13.75 11.34 -23.99
C HIS A 84 12.55 12.31 -23.89
N GLU A 85 12.45 13.17 -22.88
CA GLU A 85 11.37 14.18 -22.74
C GLU A 85 11.86 15.62 -22.77
N LYS A 86 13.13 15.86 -23.14
CA LYS A 86 13.60 17.25 -23.35
C LYS A 86 13.33 17.81 -24.74
N GLU A 87 12.83 17.03 -25.70
CA GLU A 87 12.64 17.50 -27.09
C GLU A 87 11.18 17.76 -27.50
N ARG A 88 10.20 17.63 -26.59
CA ARG A 88 8.78 17.72 -26.97
C ARG A 88 8.04 19.00 -26.56
N TRP A 89 8.75 20.07 -26.21
CA TRP A 89 8.10 21.36 -25.91
C TRP A 89 8.87 22.57 -26.47
N PRO A 90 8.58 23.01 -27.71
CA PRO A 90 8.99 24.32 -28.19
C PRO A 90 7.86 25.31 -27.89
N GLY A 91 7.95 26.03 -26.78
CA GLY A 91 6.97 27.09 -26.48
C GLY A 91 6.79 27.36 -25.00
N GLY A 92 7.75 28.03 -24.37
CA GLY A 92 7.61 28.48 -22.99
C GLY A 92 8.79 29.32 -22.56
N HIS A 93 8.68 30.62 -22.85
CA HIS A 93 9.61 31.74 -22.60
C HIS A 93 10.59 32.04 -23.72
#